data_AF-A0A815RVB0-F1
#
_entry.id   AF-A0A815RVB0-F1
#
_cell.length_a   1.000
_cell.length_b   1.000
_cell.length_c   1.000
_cell.angle_alpha   90.00
_cell.angle_beta   90.00
_cell.angle_gamma   90.00
#
_symmetry.space_group_name_H-M   'P 1'
#
loop_
_entity.id
_entity.type
_entity.pdbx_description
1 polymer ?
#
loop_
_entity_poly.entity_id
_entity_poly.type
_entity_poly.pdbx_seq_one_letter_code
_entity_poly.pdbx_strand_id
1 'polypeptide(L)'
;MGDFTIAGDTDSEDNLANIQQYDNLRQDLDRYNRPDNLTDGHSPICNASVQSLSSGKTGQKTCWLQAKIYRCHVGTGEPTAANRDLAKKIRDRGKRDDDCGHIIACSLGGKMVDFNLFPQNRDVNRGWKGMSRHWRTGVERTIEIWLMNPSLVEPRVEFQIRFYYDDKKYPDRPDHGKFLVRFMCSGKTENNNAGKGVSAKTYSELRDVLMNKTNKEPDSDSSTSYKQITLEEAAPFHQLSIEQFEDFVRTLLQEYIHNGQQH
;
A
#
# COMPACT_ATOMS: atom_id res chain seq x y z
N MET A 1 15.74 19.17 -1.45
CA MET A 1 15.48 18.04 -2.39
C MET A 1 14.13 17.45 -1.98
N GLY A 2 13.29 16.93 -2.89
CA GLY A 2 11.86 16.75 -2.57
C GLY A 2 11.25 15.37 -2.79
N ASP A 3 12.06 14.33 -3.03
CA ASP A 3 11.59 12.97 -3.27
C ASP A 3 12.37 11.98 -2.39
N PHE A 4 11.69 10.96 -1.85
CA PHE A 4 12.36 9.83 -1.22
C PHE A 4 11.67 8.51 -1.56
N THR A 5 12.40 7.41 -1.38
CA THR A 5 11.98 6.08 -1.83
C THR A 5 12.02 5.09 -0.67
N ILE A 6 10.91 4.37 -0.53
CA ILE A 6 10.77 3.20 0.33
C ILE A 6 10.66 1.97 -0.57
N ALA A 7 11.39 0.92 -0.24
CA ALA A 7 11.23 -0.37 -0.87
C ALA A 7 11.21 -1.45 0.20
N GLY A 8 10.54 -2.55 -0.11
CA GLY A 8 10.52 -3.72 0.75
C GLY A 8 10.12 -4.97 -0.02
N ASP A 9 10.43 -6.10 0.60
CA ASP A 9 10.01 -7.43 0.20
C ASP A 9 9.09 -7.96 1.30
N THR A 10 8.00 -8.63 0.94
CA THR A 10 7.09 -9.21 1.93
C THR A 10 7.65 -10.47 2.58
N ASP A 11 8.71 -11.07 2.01
CA ASP A 11 9.31 -12.32 2.48
C ASP A 11 10.72 -12.17 3.09
N SER A 12 11.33 -10.99 3.04
CA SER A 12 12.67 -10.79 3.58
C SER A 12 12.66 -9.91 4.83
N GLU A 13 13.00 -10.50 5.98
CA GLU A 13 13.19 -9.78 7.25
C GLU A 13 14.44 -8.86 7.26
N ASP A 14 15.27 -8.86 6.20
CA ASP A 14 16.65 -8.36 6.29
C ASP A 14 17.08 -7.22 5.33
N ASN A 15 16.20 -6.62 4.50
CA ASN A 15 16.70 -5.76 3.40
C ASN A 15 16.18 -4.31 3.35
N LEU A 16 16.35 -3.55 4.43
CA LEU A 16 16.36 -2.06 4.33
C LEU A 16 17.78 -1.47 4.19
N ALA A 17 18.84 -2.25 4.40
CA ALA A 17 20.22 -1.75 4.42
C ALA A 17 20.87 -1.60 3.04
N ASN A 18 20.32 -2.22 1.98
CA ASN A 18 20.84 -2.14 0.61
C ASN A 18 19.84 -1.50 -0.36
N ILE A 19 19.65 -0.18 -0.21
CA ILE A 19 18.83 0.69 -1.07
C ILE A 19 19.35 0.74 -2.53
N GLN A 20 20.52 0.18 -2.85
CA GLN A 20 21.19 0.36 -4.14
C GLN A 20 20.95 -0.74 -5.19
N GLN A 21 20.37 -1.89 -4.83
CA GLN A 21 19.97 -2.91 -5.80
C GLN A 21 18.47 -3.13 -5.75
N TYR A 22 17.71 -2.12 -6.18
CA TYR A 22 16.32 -2.37 -6.55
C TYR A 22 16.32 -3.16 -7.84
N ASP A 23 16.22 -4.50 -7.69
CA ASP A 23 15.76 -5.40 -8.75
C ASP A 23 14.68 -4.66 -9.52
N ASN A 24 14.92 -4.45 -10.81
CA ASN A 24 14.00 -3.73 -11.65
C ASN A 24 12.66 -4.48 -11.58
N LEU A 25 11.66 -3.94 -10.87
CA LEU A 25 10.36 -4.60 -10.73
C LEU A 25 9.71 -4.88 -12.10
N ARG A 26 10.19 -4.19 -13.14
CA ARG A 26 9.80 -4.35 -14.54
C ARG A 26 10.61 -5.38 -15.34
N GLN A 27 11.62 -6.00 -14.73
CA GLN A 27 12.42 -7.01 -15.41
C GLN A 27 11.50 -8.15 -15.86
N ASP A 28 11.73 -8.65 -17.08
CA ASP A 28 11.02 -9.81 -17.59
C ASP A 28 9.50 -9.62 -17.73
N LEU A 29 9.01 -8.38 -17.84
CA LEU A 29 7.58 -8.14 -18.02
C LEU A 29 7.07 -8.46 -19.44
N ASP A 30 7.96 -8.60 -20.42
CA ASP A 30 7.64 -8.87 -21.83
C ASP A 30 6.89 -10.19 -22.05
N ARG A 31 6.90 -11.07 -21.07
CA ARG A 31 6.20 -12.37 -21.06
C ARG A 31 4.82 -12.33 -20.40
N TYR A 32 4.36 -11.15 -19.97
CA TYR A 32 3.03 -10.94 -19.41
C TYR A 32 2.20 -10.01 -20.29
N ASN A 33 0.88 -10.13 -20.18
CA ASN A 33 -0.04 -9.33 -20.97
C ASN A 33 -0.37 -8.03 -20.25
N ARG A 34 -0.74 -7.00 -21.00
CA ARG A 34 -1.47 -5.85 -20.44
C ARG A 34 -2.92 -6.28 -20.20
N PRO A 35 -3.58 -5.90 -19.09
CA PRO A 35 -4.99 -6.21 -18.90
C PRO A 35 -5.85 -5.54 -19.97
N ASP A 36 -6.69 -6.33 -20.65
CA ASP A 36 -7.53 -5.89 -21.77
C ASP A 36 -8.57 -4.84 -21.37
N ASN A 37 -8.94 -4.81 -20.10
CA ASN A 37 -9.93 -3.90 -19.53
C ASN A 37 -9.29 -2.71 -18.79
N LEU A 38 -7.97 -2.49 -18.88
CA LEU A 38 -7.37 -1.30 -18.26
C LEU A 38 -7.80 -0.03 -19.02
N THR A 39 -8.49 0.89 -18.33
CA THR A 39 -8.97 2.17 -18.86
C THR A 39 -8.63 3.31 -17.92
N ASP A 40 -8.75 4.56 -18.38
CA ASP A 40 -8.51 5.75 -17.56
C ASP A 40 -9.46 5.84 -16.35
N GLY A 41 -10.62 5.20 -16.41
CA GLY A 41 -11.56 5.07 -15.27
C GLY A 41 -10.99 4.28 -14.10
N HIS A 42 -9.87 3.55 -14.30
CA HIS A 42 -9.18 2.79 -13.26
C HIS A 42 -8.07 3.57 -12.54
N SER A 43 -7.94 4.88 -12.78
CA SER A 43 -7.04 5.76 -12.02
C SER A 43 -7.27 5.58 -10.50
N PRO A 44 -6.21 5.46 -9.66
CA PRO A 44 -4.81 5.82 -9.91
C PRO A 44 -3.95 4.79 -10.64
N ILE A 45 -4.51 3.63 -11.01
CA ILE A 45 -3.74 2.55 -11.66
C ILE A 45 -3.46 2.95 -13.09
N CYS A 46 -2.18 3.17 -13.42
CA CYS A 46 -1.78 3.66 -14.73
C CYS A 46 -1.13 2.57 -15.60
N ASN A 47 -0.67 1.48 -15.00
CA ASN A 47 -0.12 0.35 -15.76
C ASN A 47 -0.21 -0.95 -14.95
N ALA A 48 -0.32 -2.08 -15.65
CA ALA A 48 -0.30 -3.40 -15.04
C ALA A 48 0.12 -4.47 -16.05
N SER A 49 0.71 -5.54 -15.54
CA SER A 49 1.04 -6.75 -16.26
C SER A 49 0.38 -7.94 -15.58
N VAL A 50 -0.30 -8.77 -16.36
CA VAL A 50 -1.16 -9.85 -15.89
C VAL A 50 -0.87 -11.16 -16.61
N GLN A 51 -1.26 -12.25 -15.97
CA GLN A 51 -1.28 -13.59 -16.55
C GLN A 51 -2.70 -14.15 -16.50
N SER A 52 -3.07 -14.96 -17.49
CA SER A 52 -4.31 -15.75 -17.43
C SER A 52 -4.28 -16.72 -16.24
N LEU A 53 -5.44 -16.93 -15.63
CA LEU A 53 -5.58 -17.88 -14.53
C LEU A 53 -5.35 -19.32 -14.99
N SER A 54 -4.96 -20.17 -14.04
CA SER A 54 -4.76 -21.59 -14.28
C SER A 54 -6.07 -22.34 -14.60
N SER A 55 -5.97 -23.41 -15.39
CA SER A 55 -6.94 -24.51 -15.50
C SER A 55 -8.42 -24.11 -15.62
N GLY A 56 -8.79 -23.43 -16.71
CA GLY A 56 -10.20 -23.22 -17.09
C GLY A 56 -10.96 -22.14 -16.29
N LYS A 57 -10.29 -21.43 -15.38
CA LYS A 57 -10.88 -20.26 -14.71
C LYS A 57 -10.84 -19.04 -15.62
N THR A 58 -11.95 -18.31 -15.70
CA THR A 58 -12.01 -17.01 -16.39
C THR A 58 -11.43 -15.91 -15.51
N GLY A 59 -10.52 -15.10 -16.07
CA GLY A 59 -9.96 -13.93 -15.40
C GLY A 59 -8.44 -13.84 -15.52
N GLN A 60 -7.86 -12.92 -14.75
CA GLN A 60 -6.45 -12.58 -14.75
C GLN A 60 -5.89 -12.53 -13.33
N LYS A 61 -4.60 -12.79 -13.19
CA LYS A 61 -3.82 -12.53 -11.97
C LYS A 61 -2.73 -11.50 -12.24
N THR A 62 -2.52 -10.60 -11.29
CA THR A 62 -1.58 -9.49 -11.44
C THR A 62 -0.16 -9.93 -11.12
N CYS A 63 0.74 -9.81 -12.10
CA CYS A 63 2.16 -10.06 -11.87
C CYS A 63 2.88 -8.77 -11.48
N TRP A 64 2.45 -7.64 -12.03
CA TRP A 64 3.00 -6.32 -11.70
C TRP A 64 1.93 -5.23 -11.85
N LEU A 65 1.98 -4.22 -10.98
CA LEU A 65 1.08 -3.08 -11.02
C LEU A 65 1.84 -1.80 -10.70
N GLN A 66 1.52 -0.72 -11.44
CA GLN A 66 1.97 0.63 -11.15
C GLN A 66 0.77 1.57 -11.00
N ALA A 67 0.80 2.36 -9.92
CA ALA A 67 -0.15 3.41 -9.65
C ALA A 67 0.55 4.75 -9.43
N LYS A 68 -0.10 5.83 -9.88
CA LYS A 68 0.28 7.21 -9.58
C LYS A 68 -0.85 7.84 -8.78
N ILE A 69 -0.62 7.96 -7.48
CA ILE A 69 -1.62 8.37 -6.51
C ILE A 69 -1.43 9.86 -6.24
N TYR A 70 -2.52 10.62 -6.40
CA TYR A 70 -2.58 12.05 -6.18
C TYR A 70 -3.62 12.33 -5.10
N ARG A 71 -3.57 13.53 -4.50
CA ARG A 71 -4.54 13.97 -3.49
C ARG A 71 -6.00 13.77 -3.93
N CYS A 72 -6.31 14.05 -5.21
CA CYS A 72 -7.67 13.91 -5.76
C CYS A 72 -8.18 12.46 -5.86
N HIS A 73 -7.31 11.45 -5.73
CA HIS A 73 -7.70 10.04 -5.77
C HIS A 73 -8.12 9.51 -4.41
N VAL A 74 -7.64 10.11 -3.32
CA VAL A 74 -7.90 9.65 -1.96
C VAL A 74 -9.40 9.71 -1.66
N GLY A 75 -9.98 8.60 -1.20
CA GLY A 75 -11.41 8.47 -0.91
C GLY A 75 -12.30 8.18 -2.12
N THR A 76 -11.75 8.08 -3.33
CA THR A 76 -12.53 7.82 -4.56
C THR A 76 -12.60 6.34 -4.95
N GLY A 77 -12.02 5.46 -4.14
CA GLY A 77 -11.94 4.03 -4.45
C GLY A 77 -13.28 3.31 -4.29
N GLU A 78 -13.32 2.09 -4.77
CA GLU A 78 -14.51 1.25 -4.78
C GLU A 78 -14.39 0.18 -3.69
N PRO A 79 -15.33 0.12 -2.73
CA PRO A 79 -15.29 -0.91 -1.71
C PRO A 79 -15.62 -2.27 -2.33
N THR A 80 -15.21 -3.37 -1.67
CA THR A 80 -15.53 -4.75 -2.09
C THR A 80 -17.03 -4.97 -2.33
N ALA A 81 -17.89 -4.25 -1.61
CA ALA A 81 -19.34 -4.32 -1.77
C ALA A 81 -19.86 -3.76 -3.11
N ALA A 82 -19.09 -2.92 -3.81
CA ALA A 82 -19.47 -2.35 -5.11
C ALA A 82 -19.57 -3.41 -6.22
N ASN A 83 -18.82 -4.51 -6.10
CA ASN A 83 -18.90 -5.64 -7.03
C ASN A 83 -18.71 -6.97 -6.29
N ARG A 84 -19.80 -7.44 -5.66
CA ARG A 84 -19.80 -8.67 -4.85
C ARG A 84 -19.49 -9.93 -5.65
N ASP A 85 -19.91 -9.98 -6.91
CA ASP A 85 -19.68 -11.13 -7.79
C ASP A 85 -18.21 -11.26 -8.16
N LEU A 86 -17.55 -10.15 -8.53
CA LEU A 86 -16.12 -10.13 -8.74
C LEU A 86 -15.39 -10.51 -7.44
N ALA A 87 -15.75 -9.89 -6.32
CA ALA A 87 -15.14 -10.18 -5.03
C ALA A 87 -15.24 -11.67 -4.66
N LYS A 88 -16.38 -12.32 -4.94
CA LYS A 88 -16.55 -13.76 -4.75
C LYS A 88 -15.63 -14.56 -5.66
N LYS A 89 -15.57 -14.22 -6.95
CA LYS A 89 -14.66 -14.87 -7.90
C LYS A 89 -13.19 -14.77 -7.48
N ILE A 90 -12.77 -13.64 -6.91
CA ILE A 90 -11.42 -13.48 -6.37
C ILE A 90 -11.19 -14.44 -5.19
N ARG A 91 -12.09 -14.45 -4.19
CA ARG A 91 -11.95 -15.34 -3.02
C ARG A 91 -11.86 -16.82 -3.40
N ASP A 92 -12.68 -17.25 -4.35
CA ASP A 92 -12.73 -18.66 -4.81
C ASP A 92 -11.43 -19.12 -5.50
N ARG A 93 -10.50 -18.21 -5.83
CA ARG A 93 -9.17 -18.53 -6.38
C ARG A 93 -8.12 -18.81 -5.28
N GLY A 94 -8.40 -18.45 -4.03
CA GLY A 94 -7.47 -18.54 -2.91
C GLY A 94 -7.68 -19.73 -1.99
N LYS A 95 -7.19 -19.59 -0.75
CA LYS A 95 -7.40 -20.52 0.35
C LYS A 95 -8.81 -20.36 0.90
N ARG A 96 -9.29 -21.40 1.60
CA ARG A 96 -10.53 -21.28 2.38
C ARG A 96 -10.39 -20.10 3.34
N ASP A 97 -11.42 -19.27 3.42
CA ASP A 97 -11.50 -18.09 4.29
C ASP A 97 -10.62 -16.89 3.84
N ASP A 98 -10.04 -16.92 2.63
CA ASP A 98 -9.44 -15.72 2.03
C ASP A 98 -10.52 -14.66 1.72
N ASP A 99 -10.16 -13.39 1.89
CA ASP A 99 -10.90 -12.21 1.45
C ASP A 99 -10.48 -11.80 0.03
N CYS A 100 -11.24 -10.85 -0.54
CA CYS A 100 -10.86 -10.14 -1.76
C CYS A 100 -9.97 -8.94 -1.38
N GLY A 101 -8.66 -9.15 -1.41
CA GLY A 101 -7.66 -8.12 -1.15
C GLY A 101 -7.54 -7.13 -2.29
N HIS A 102 -7.32 -5.86 -1.95
CA HIS A 102 -6.98 -4.81 -2.90
C HIS A 102 -5.47 -4.61 -2.92
N ILE A 103 -4.89 -4.44 -4.11
CA ILE A 103 -3.49 -4.04 -4.27
C ILE A 103 -3.35 -2.56 -3.91
N ILE A 104 -4.04 -1.69 -4.66
CA ILE A 104 -4.24 -0.30 -4.28
C ILE A 104 -5.50 -0.26 -3.43
N ALA A 105 -5.35 0.14 -2.17
CA ALA A 105 -6.45 0.21 -1.22
C ALA A 105 -7.57 1.15 -1.69
N CYS A 106 -8.80 0.82 -1.30
CA CYS A 106 -9.99 1.64 -1.57
C CYS A 106 -9.81 3.09 -1.07
N SER A 107 -9.20 3.30 0.10
CA SER A 107 -8.98 4.65 0.64
C SER A 107 -8.00 5.48 -0.20
N LEU A 108 -7.12 4.83 -0.96
CA LEU A 108 -6.16 5.46 -1.87
C LEU A 108 -6.68 5.62 -3.31
N GLY A 109 -7.96 5.32 -3.55
CA GLY A 109 -8.57 5.43 -4.88
C GLY A 109 -8.63 4.11 -5.66
N GLY A 110 -8.23 2.98 -5.05
CA GLY A 110 -8.25 1.67 -5.69
C GLY A 110 -9.63 1.24 -6.16
N LYS A 111 -9.69 0.58 -7.32
CA LYS A 111 -10.93 0.19 -8.00
C LYS A 111 -11.20 -1.31 -7.91
N MET A 112 -12.47 -1.69 -8.05
CA MET A 112 -12.94 -3.08 -8.09
C MET A 112 -12.77 -3.66 -9.50
N VAL A 113 -11.51 -3.87 -9.87
CA VAL A 113 -11.11 -4.43 -11.18
C VAL A 113 -10.17 -5.62 -10.97
N ASP A 114 -10.31 -6.67 -11.79
CA ASP A 114 -9.65 -7.99 -11.59
C ASP A 114 -8.14 -7.86 -11.33
N PHE A 115 -7.44 -6.98 -12.06
CA PHE A 115 -6.00 -6.78 -11.91
C PHE A 115 -5.57 -5.90 -10.71
N ASN A 116 -6.51 -5.33 -9.96
CA ASN A 116 -6.25 -4.65 -8.68
C ASN A 116 -6.59 -5.56 -7.48
N LEU A 117 -7.05 -6.78 -7.74
CA LEU A 117 -7.59 -7.65 -6.70
C LEU A 117 -6.84 -8.98 -6.66
N PHE A 118 -6.73 -9.55 -5.46
CA PHE A 118 -6.12 -10.85 -5.28
C PHE A 118 -6.73 -11.57 -4.06
N PRO A 119 -6.68 -12.91 -4.03
CA PRO A 119 -7.07 -13.65 -2.83
C PRO A 119 -6.06 -13.35 -1.73
N GLN A 120 -6.54 -12.88 -0.58
CA GLN A 120 -5.68 -12.48 0.52
C GLN A 120 -6.22 -13.05 1.82
N ASN A 121 -5.33 -13.52 2.70
CA ASN A 121 -5.72 -13.99 4.02
C ASN A 121 -6.57 -12.92 4.73
N ARG A 122 -7.71 -13.31 5.31
CA ARG A 122 -8.65 -12.38 5.97
C ARG A 122 -8.00 -11.56 7.08
N ASP A 123 -7.22 -12.18 7.95
CA ASP A 123 -6.55 -11.46 9.04
C ASP A 123 -5.58 -10.43 8.45
N VAL A 124 -4.93 -10.77 7.32
CA VAL A 124 -4.05 -9.85 6.60
C VAL A 124 -4.81 -8.71 5.94
N ASN A 125 -5.82 -9.03 5.13
CA ASN A 125 -6.64 -8.04 4.44
C ASN A 125 -7.44 -7.17 5.41
N ARG A 126 -7.68 -7.58 6.65
CA ARG A 126 -8.41 -6.76 7.64
C ARG A 126 -7.49 -6.05 8.63
N GLY A 127 -6.19 -6.34 8.62
CA GLY A 127 -5.23 -5.77 9.55
C GLY A 127 -5.48 -6.21 11.00
N TRP A 128 -6.04 -7.41 11.19
CA TRP A 128 -6.49 -7.88 12.51
C TRP A 128 -5.35 -8.52 13.33
N LYS A 129 -4.26 -8.98 12.70
CA LYS A 129 -3.13 -9.62 13.41
C LYS A 129 -1.76 -9.33 12.80
N GLY A 130 -0.76 -9.18 13.68
CA GLY A 130 0.66 -9.18 13.31
C GLY A 130 1.05 -8.14 12.26
N MET A 131 1.84 -8.56 11.27
CA MET A 131 2.42 -7.71 10.21
C MET A 131 1.37 -6.97 9.36
N SER A 132 0.14 -7.47 9.30
CA SER A 132 -0.91 -6.91 8.44
C SER A 132 -1.56 -5.62 8.94
N ARG A 133 -1.62 -5.43 10.27
CA ARG A 133 -1.93 -4.14 10.87
C ARG A 133 -0.90 -3.12 10.39
N HIS A 134 0.36 -3.50 10.31
CA HIS A 134 1.47 -2.58 10.02
C HIS A 134 1.57 -2.19 8.54
N TRP A 135 1.26 -3.08 7.59
CA TRP A 135 1.16 -2.68 6.18
C TRP A 135 0.05 -1.64 5.96
N ARG A 136 -1.17 -1.95 6.42
CA ARG A 136 -2.33 -1.05 6.29
C ARG A 136 -2.16 0.23 7.11
N THR A 137 -1.72 0.11 8.35
CA THR A 137 -1.61 1.24 9.29
C THR A 137 -0.31 2.04 9.13
N GLY A 138 0.75 1.44 8.60
CA GLY A 138 2.03 2.08 8.34
C GLY A 138 2.12 2.62 6.92
N VAL A 139 2.08 1.76 5.89
CA VAL A 139 2.34 2.18 4.50
C VAL A 139 1.16 2.95 3.91
N GLU A 140 -0.07 2.38 3.91
CA GLU A 140 -1.23 3.06 3.30
C GLU A 140 -1.51 4.41 4.00
N ARG A 141 -1.43 4.42 5.34
CA ARG A 141 -1.64 5.64 6.13
C ARG A 141 -0.55 6.68 5.91
N THR A 142 0.72 6.27 5.75
CA THR A 142 1.81 7.19 5.39
C THR A 142 1.58 7.83 4.02
N ILE A 143 1.09 7.05 3.04
CA ILE A 143 0.69 7.56 1.73
C ILE A 143 -0.43 8.59 1.88
N GLU A 144 -1.48 8.29 2.66
CA GLU A 144 -2.57 9.24 2.93
C GLU A 144 -2.04 10.54 3.54
N ILE A 145 -1.18 10.46 4.56
CA ILE A 145 -0.61 11.64 5.22
C ILE A 145 0.17 12.49 4.22
N TRP A 146 1.07 11.88 3.45
CA TRP A 146 1.87 12.59 2.45
C TRP A 146 0.98 13.33 1.46
N LEU A 147 -0.02 12.65 0.91
CA LEU A 147 -0.92 13.25 -0.08
C LEU A 147 -1.79 14.36 0.52
N MET A 148 -2.19 14.23 1.78
CA MET A 148 -3.05 15.19 2.47
C MET A 148 -2.29 16.34 3.15
N ASN A 149 -0.96 16.31 3.19
CA ASN A 149 -0.17 17.36 3.81
C ASN A 149 -0.22 18.66 2.97
N PRO A 150 -0.84 19.75 3.46
CA PRO A 150 -0.93 21.03 2.78
C PRO A 150 0.39 21.81 2.77
N SER A 151 1.40 21.43 3.57
CA SER A 151 2.74 22.04 3.45
C SER A 151 3.50 21.56 2.21
N LEU A 152 3.05 20.44 1.62
CA LEU A 152 3.63 19.91 0.38
C LEU A 152 2.95 20.50 -0.84
N VAL A 153 3.77 20.91 -1.80
CA VAL A 153 3.32 21.41 -3.10
C VAL A 153 3.18 20.23 -4.05
N GLU A 154 1.97 20.03 -4.59
CA GLU A 154 1.63 18.93 -5.51
C GLU A 154 2.15 17.54 -5.06
N PRO A 155 1.82 17.08 -3.84
CA PRO A 155 2.28 15.77 -3.38
C PRO A 155 1.68 14.67 -4.25
N ARG A 156 2.52 13.72 -4.64
CA ARG A 156 2.12 12.48 -5.31
C ARG A 156 2.92 11.30 -4.80
N VAL A 157 2.37 10.11 -4.97
CA VAL A 157 3.04 8.85 -4.66
C VAL A 157 3.04 7.96 -5.90
N GLU A 158 4.21 7.48 -6.30
CA GLU A 158 4.31 6.38 -7.26
C GLU A 158 4.44 5.07 -6.50
N PHE A 159 3.47 4.18 -6.68
CA PHE A 159 3.46 2.86 -6.08
C PHE A 159 3.68 1.81 -7.17
N GLN A 160 4.62 0.91 -6.95
CA GLN A 160 4.83 -0.28 -7.78
C GLN A 160 4.84 -1.51 -6.90
N ILE A 161 4.24 -2.59 -7.39
CA ILE A 161 4.32 -3.90 -6.75
C ILE A 161 4.50 -4.97 -7.81
N ARG A 162 5.23 -6.02 -7.44
CA ARG A 162 5.35 -7.26 -8.18
C ARG A 162 4.95 -8.41 -7.28
N PHE A 163 4.13 -9.32 -7.77
CA PHE A 163 3.75 -10.53 -7.05
C PHE A 163 4.45 -11.76 -7.60
N TYR A 164 4.66 -12.72 -6.71
CA TYR A 164 5.22 -14.04 -6.98
C TYR A 164 4.23 -15.12 -6.52
N TYR A 165 4.20 -16.23 -7.26
CA TYR A 165 3.16 -17.27 -7.20
C TYR A 165 3.83 -18.64 -7.22
N ASP A 166 4.46 -19.00 -6.11
CA ASP A 166 5.28 -20.20 -5.97
C ASP A 166 4.49 -21.39 -5.39
N ASP A 167 3.37 -21.12 -4.69
CA ASP A 167 2.46 -22.12 -4.13
C ASP A 167 1.67 -22.81 -5.26
N LYS A 168 2.18 -23.98 -5.66
CA LYS A 168 1.55 -24.85 -6.65
C LYS A 168 0.13 -25.29 -6.29
N LYS A 169 -0.24 -25.29 -4.99
CA LYS A 169 -1.58 -25.66 -4.53
C LYS A 169 -2.58 -24.51 -4.74
N TYR A 170 -2.11 -23.27 -4.67
CA TYR A 170 -2.91 -22.06 -4.88
C TYR A 170 -2.26 -21.14 -5.91
N PRO A 171 -2.17 -21.56 -7.19
CA PRO A 171 -1.37 -20.89 -8.23
C PRO A 171 -1.88 -19.50 -8.63
N ASP A 172 -3.07 -19.12 -8.17
CA ASP A 172 -3.72 -17.83 -8.45
C ASP A 172 -3.67 -16.88 -7.22
N ARG A 173 -3.09 -17.34 -6.11
CA ARG A 173 -2.92 -16.59 -4.86
C ARG A 173 -1.44 -16.22 -4.72
N PRO A 174 -1.08 -14.93 -4.60
CA PRO A 174 0.31 -14.57 -4.43
C PRO A 174 0.81 -15.05 -3.06
N ASP A 175 2.05 -15.50 -3.04
CA ASP A 175 2.73 -15.92 -1.81
C ASP A 175 3.45 -14.73 -1.19
N HIS A 176 4.10 -13.95 -2.05
CA HIS A 176 4.86 -12.77 -1.67
C HIS A 176 4.93 -11.75 -2.79
N GLY A 177 5.50 -10.59 -2.48
CA GLY A 177 5.69 -9.51 -3.41
C GLY A 177 6.81 -8.57 -3.01
N LYS A 178 7.33 -7.87 -4.01
CA LYS A 178 8.25 -6.75 -3.83
C LYS A 178 7.53 -5.46 -4.18
N PHE A 179 7.71 -4.43 -3.37
CA PHE A 179 7.08 -3.14 -3.59
C PHE A 179 8.09 -1.99 -3.55
N LEU A 180 7.72 -0.92 -4.24
CA LEU A 180 8.46 0.33 -4.31
C LEU A 180 7.46 1.48 -4.19
N VAL A 181 7.65 2.32 -3.18
CA VAL A 181 6.84 3.51 -2.92
C VAL A 181 7.73 4.73 -3.01
N ARG A 182 7.48 5.60 -3.98
CA ARG A 182 8.20 6.86 -4.16
C ARG A 182 7.29 8.00 -3.77
N PHE A 183 7.70 8.74 -2.76
CA PHE A 183 7.03 9.95 -2.30
C PHE A 183 7.63 11.13 -3.03
N MET A 184 6.79 11.92 -3.69
CA MET A 184 7.23 13.02 -4.53
C MET A 184 6.43 14.29 -4.30
N CYS A 185 7.04 15.44 -4.54
CA CYS A 185 6.38 16.75 -4.49
C CYS A 185 7.08 17.77 -5.40
N SER A 186 6.35 18.78 -5.88
CA SER A 186 6.87 19.84 -6.75
C SER A 186 7.43 21.00 -5.92
N GLY A 187 8.69 20.98 -5.50
CA GLY A 187 9.28 22.20 -4.90
C GLY A 187 10.56 21.99 -4.10
N LYS A 188 11.41 23.03 -4.06
CA LYS A 188 12.48 23.13 -3.06
C LYS A 188 11.81 23.53 -1.74
N THR A 189 11.95 22.70 -0.72
CA THR A 189 11.71 23.07 0.67
C THR A 189 12.37 24.42 0.95
N GLU A 190 11.61 25.42 1.40
CA GLU A 190 12.20 26.62 1.99
C GLU A 190 12.93 26.18 3.25
N ASN A 191 14.26 26.02 3.12
CA ASN A 191 15.19 25.74 4.19
C ASN A 191 15.05 26.82 5.26
N ASN A 192 14.27 26.59 6.31
CA ASN A 192 14.31 27.45 7.49
C ASN A 192 14.36 26.72 8.83
N ASN A 193 14.54 25.39 8.85
CA ASN A 193 14.97 24.68 10.07
C ASN A 193 15.66 23.35 9.72
N ALA A 194 16.93 23.42 9.34
CA ALA A 194 17.79 22.25 9.34
C ALA A 194 18.14 21.86 10.79
N GLY A 195 17.87 20.60 11.18
CA GLY A 195 18.67 19.96 12.24
C GLY A 195 18.02 19.64 13.59
N LYS A 196 16.71 19.40 13.68
CA LYS A 196 16.18 18.68 14.86
C LYS A 196 15.44 17.44 14.39
N GLY A 197 15.84 16.25 14.84
CA GLY A 197 15.08 15.03 14.60
C GLY A 197 13.64 15.16 15.13
N VAL A 198 12.76 14.26 14.73
CA VAL A 198 11.39 14.20 15.27
C VAL A 198 11.49 14.08 16.79
N SER A 199 10.89 15.02 17.53
CA SER A 199 10.94 14.96 18.99
C SER A 199 10.32 13.66 19.49
N ALA A 200 10.80 13.06 20.58
CA ALA A 200 10.23 11.83 21.11
C ALA A 200 8.71 11.93 21.38
N LYS A 201 8.25 13.14 21.75
CA LYS A 201 6.82 13.46 21.91
C LYS A 201 6.09 13.43 20.57
N THR A 202 6.59 14.13 19.56
CA THR A 202 6.02 14.12 18.21
C THR A 202 6.02 12.70 17.64
N TYR A 203 7.12 11.95 17.81
CA TYR A 203 7.21 10.56 17.39
C TYR A 203 6.11 9.70 18.04
N SER A 204 5.93 9.81 19.36
CA SER A 204 4.87 9.08 20.08
C SER A 204 3.48 9.48 19.59
N GLU A 205 3.20 10.77 19.42
CA GLU A 205 1.91 11.26 18.94
C GLU A 205 1.61 10.77 17.52
N LEU A 206 2.61 10.79 16.63
CA LEU A 206 2.46 10.30 15.26
C LEU A 206 2.33 8.78 15.21
N ARG A 207 3.11 8.07 16.02
CA ARG A 207 3.00 6.62 16.20
C ARG A 207 1.62 6.26 16.73
N ASP A 208 1.06 7.00 17.67
CA ASP A 208 -0.30 6.77 18.17
C ASP A 208 -1.37 7.09 17.12
N VAL A 209 -1.20 8.16 16.33
CA VAL A 209 -2.11 8.49 15.23
C VAL A 209 -2.11 7.40 14.16
N LEU A 210 -0.95 6.87 13.82
CA LEU A 210 -0.82 5.75 12.91
C LEU A 210 -1.37 4.49 13.60
N MET A 211 -0.72 4.01 14.64
CA MET A 211 -0.94 2.68 15.22
C MET A 211 -2.22 2.53 16.06
N ASN A 212 -2.73 3.58 16.69
CA ASN A 212 -3.73 3.49 17.77
C ASN A 212 -5.10 4.13 17.48
N LYS A 213 -5.29 4.89 16.39
CA LYS A 213 -6.61 5.47 16.06
C LYS A 213 -7.68 4.45 15.61
N THR A 214 -7.34 3.17 15.47
CA THR A 214 -8.29 2.10 15.11
C THR A 214 -8.84 1.30 16.30
N ASN A 215 -8.61 1.70 17.55
CA ASN A 215 -9.14 0.98 18.73
C ASN A 215 -10.67 1.11 18.98
N LYS A 216 -11.45 1.55 17.98
CA LYS A 216 -12.86 1.15 17.96
C LYS A 216 -12.93 -0.16 17.19
N GLU A 217 -13.07 -1.27 17.92
CA GLU A 217 -13.36 -2.58 17.36
C GLU A 217 -14.44 -2.43 16.27
N PRO A 218 -14.18 -2.83 15.03
CA PRO A 218 -15.23 -2.88 14.04
C PRO A 218 -16.16 -4.03 14.41
N ASP A 219 -17.43 -3.71 14.64
CA ASP A 219 -18.50 -4.71 14.78
C ASP A 219 -18.37 -5.75 13.65
N SER A 220 -18.51 -7.00 14.05
CA SER A 220 -18.14 -8.23 13.33
C SER A 220 -18.83 -8.47 11.99
N ASP A 221 -19.65 -7.54 11.50
CA ASP A 221 -20.43 -7.70 10.26
C ASP A 221 -20.47 -6.48 9.33
N SER A 222 -19.67 -5.43 9.58
CA SER A 222 -19.63 -4.28 8.67
C SER A 222 -18.44 -4.38 7.71
N SER A 223 -18.71 -4.17 6.41
CA SER A 223 -17.68 -3.78 5.46
C SER A 223 -16.93 -2.59 6.06
N THR A 224 -15.70 -2.81 6.51
CA THR A 224 -14.90 -1.81 7.21
C THR A 224 -14.55 -0.69 6.24
N SER A 225 -15.47 0.25 6.10
CA SER A 225 -15.24 1.59 5.58
C SER A 225 -14.34 2.30 6.60
N TYR A 226 -13.03 2.07 6.52
CA TYR A 226 -12.08 2.78 7.35
C TYR A 226 -12.18 4.28 7.07
N LYS A 227 -12.19 5.06 8.16
CA LYS A 227 -12.31 6.50 8.10
C LYS A 227 -11.05 7.09 7.45
N GLN A 228 -11.23 7.71 6.29
CA GLN A 228 -10.20 8.47 5.57
C GLN A 228 -9.53 9.49 6.51
N ILE A 229 -8.22 9.71 6.35
CA ILE A 229 -7.53 10.84 7.01
C ILE A 229 -8.22 12.13 6.60
N THR A 230 -8.68 12.86 7.60
CA THR A 230 -9.08 14.26 7.42
C THR A 230 -7.85 15.18 7.42
N LEU A 231 -7.95 16.36 6.81
CA LEU A 231 -6.86 17.33 6.80
C LEU A 231 -6.39 17.68 8.24
N GLU A 232 -7.35 17.76 9.17
CA GLU A 232 -7.09 18.00 10.59
C GLU A 232 -6.28 16.87 11.24
N GLU A 233 -6.47 15.62 10.79
CA GLU A 233 -5.70 14.48 11.27
C GLU A 233 -4.30 14.41 10.66
N ALA A 234 -4.10 15.02 9.49
CA ALA A 234 -2.78 15.24 8.90
C ALA A 234 -2.06 16.47 9.50
N ALA A 235 -2.76 17.33 10.24
CA ALA A 235 -2.23 18.57 10.82
C ALA A 235 -0.93 18.44 11.62
N PRO A 236 -0.73 17.38 12.44
CA PRO A 236 0.52 17.19 13.17
C PRO A 236 1.75 17.05 12.25
N PHE A 237 1.56 16.57 11.01
CA PHE A 237 2.64 16.34 10.05
C PHE A 237 3.00 17.58 9.24
N HIS A 238 2.23 18.68 9.36
CA HIS A 238 2.54 19.95 8.68
C HIS A 238 3.85 20.57 9.18
N GLN A 239 4.30 20.18 10.39
CA GLN A 239 5.50 20.70 11.04
C GLN A 239 6.75 19.90 10.69
N LEU A 240 6.62 18.72 10.06
CA LEU A 240 7.76 17.90 9.67
C LEU A 240 8.33 18.39 8.33
N SER A 241 9.65 18.53 8.28
CA SER A 241 10.39 18.58 7.02
C SER A 241 10.28 17.23 6.29
N ILE A 242 10.60 17.22 5.00
CA ILE A 242 10.60 15.98 4.20
C ILE A 242 11.57 14.97 4.79
N GLU A 243 12.75 15.42 5.22
CA GLU A 243 13.77 14.59 5.84
C GLU A 243 13.29 14.02 7.18
N GLN A 244 12.61 14.83 8.01
CA GLN A 244 12.03 14.34 9.26
C GLN A 244 10.92 13.32 9.02
N PHE A 245 10.11 13.50 7.97
CA PHE A 245 9.08 12.54 7.60
C PHE A 245 9.69 11.25 7.05
N GLU A 246 10.73 11.34 6.21
CA GLU A 246 11.48 10.18 5.71
C GLU A 246 12.09 9.38 6.87
N ASP A 247 12.83 10.04 7.76
CA ASP A 247 13.44 9.41 8.92
C ASP A 247 12.38 8.74 9.80
N PHE A 248 11.26 9.43 10.05
CA PHE A 248 10.13 8.87 10.78
C PHE A 248 9.59 7.59 10.15
N VAL A 249 9.32 7.60 8.83
CA VAL A 249 8.79 6.43 8.15
C VAL A 249 9.81 5.29 8.13
N ARG A 250 11.10 5.60 7.92
CA ARG A 250 12.18 4.60 7.98
C ARG A 250 12.29 3.98 9.37
N THR A 251 12.28 4.79 10.43
CA THR A 251 12.31 4.30 11.82
C THR A 251 11.08 3.44 12.13
N LEU A 252 9.89 3.88 11.72
CA LEU A 252 8.66 3.10 11.91
C LEU A 252 8.72 1.74 11.20
N LEU A 253 9.28 1.69 9.99
CA LEU A 253 9.48 0.45 9.24
C LEU A 253 10.60 -0.42 9.82
N GLN A 254 11.68 0.17 10.36
CA GLN A 254 12.76 -0.59 11.00
C GLN A 254 12.34 -1.18 12.35
N GLU A 255 11.65 -0.41 13.20
CA GLU A 255 11.05 -0.93 14.45
C GLU A 255 10.01 -2.02 14.15
N TYR A 256 9.30 -1.92 13.03
CA TYR A 256 8.41 -2.97 12.54
C TYR A 256 9.14 -4.29 12.26
N ILE A 257 10.28 -4.24 11.56
CA ILE A 257 11.10 -5.42 11.29
C ILE A 257 11.59 -6.03 12.62
N HIS A 258 12.12 -5.20 13.51
CA HIS A 258 12.72 -5.68 14.76
C HIS A 258 11.70 -6.33 15.72
N ASN A 259 10.49 -5.78 15.82
CA ASN A 259 9.45 -6.36 16.67
C ASN A 259 8.77 -7.58 16.04
N GLY A 260 8.82 -7.72 14.71
CA GLY A 260 8.35 -8.93 14.01
C GLY A 260 9.20 -10.17 14.33
N GLN A 261 10.49 -10.00 14.60
CA GLN A 261 11.44 -11.09 14.90
C GLN A 261 11.27 -11.72 16.31
N GLN A 262 10.43 -11.13 17.18
CA GLN A 262 10.26 -11.58 18.57
C GLN A 262 9.01 -12.45 18.81
N HIS A 263 8.23 -12.75 17.76
CA HIS A 263 6.97 -13.49 17.84
C HIS A 263 6.89 -14.59 16.78
#